data_AF-A0A953EXL1-F1
#
_entry.id   AF-A0A953EXL1-F1
#
_cell.length_a   1.000
_cell.length_b   1.000
_cell.length_c   1.000
_cell.angle_alpha   90.00
_cell.angle_beta   90.00
_cell.angle_gamma   90.00
#
_symmetry.space_group_name_H-M   'P 1'
#
loop_
_entity.id
_entity.type
_entity.pdbx_description
1 polymer ?
#
loop_
_entity_poly.entity_id
_entity_poly.type
_entity_poly.pdbx_seq_one_letter_code
_entity_poly.pdbx_strand_id
1 'polypeptide(L)'
;MTAMPLGLDTPSTIGMVFFVLGPAFLAARGQGLGEHESAQFAWRIGMAAIVVSGLFKLVCSLASGWARRIIPRAGLLGSLTAIALVLISFLPLLDVMQSPIVGILSLAIILGSLTARLPLPFGVPGAVVAVTVSVIVFYAMIGLNLIERPPSEITGQLALNWPRPNLEWLAGLRASLPYLPIVLPFALATVVGGIDCAESASAAGDEYDTREVIAAEAVATLVAGVCGGVIQTTPYIGHPAYKAMGGRAAYTLATAIFIGGAGMLGYFSFIYEYIPRAAIFPVLIFVGLEITAQSFHATPVRHYPAVALSCVPALAYLVTIFLGSVLPHANLARLSPSTLEQLATLRVLGSGFILTSLIWASMLAALIDRKLRFAAIGCAMAGVCSLFGVIHSPLDGGRMFLPWAMPTDARGSTHWMPVQLAVAYLLAGIVFLLWSAYFPAHPSEIIAANPNCEHP
;
A
#
# COMPACT_ATOMS: atom_id res chain seq x y z
N MET A 1 -1.71 23.42 19.12
CA MET A 1 -2.47 22.84 18.00
C MET A 1 -1.51 22.46 16.88
N THR A 2 -1.07 21.21 16.88
CA THR A 2 -0.30 20.58 15.79
C THR A 2 -1.31 20.02 14.81
N ALA A 3 -1.44 20.54 13.59
CA ALA A 3 -2.45 20.01 12.67
C ALA A 3 -2.15 18.55 12.34
N MET A 4 -3.20 17.73 12.25
CA MET A 4 -3.08 16.36 11.76
C MET A 4 -2.47 16.40 10.35
N PRO A 5 -1.29 15.80 10.12
CA PRO A 5 -0.68 15.81 8.80
C PRO A 5 -1.51 14.94 7.86
N LEU A 6 -1.72 15.43 6.64
CA LEU A 6 -2.49 14.75 5.60
C LEU A 6 -1.77 14.92 4.27
N GLY A 7 -1.72 13.86 3.48
CA GLY A 7 -1.07 13.89 2.17
C GLY A 7 -1.44 12.69 1.31
N LEU A 8 -0.63 12.41 0.30
CA LEU A 8 -0.82 11.27 -0.60
C LEU A 8 -0.58 9.96 0.15
N ASP A 9 -1.46 8.99 -0.06
CA ASP A 9 -1.29 7.65 0.50
C ASP A 9 -0.26 6.84 -0.29
N THR A 10 0.88 6.53 0.33
CA THR A 10 1.98 5.81 -0.34
C THR A 10 1.57 4.39 -0.78
N PRO A 11 0.95 3.54 0.07
CA PRO A 11 0.39 2.26 -0.34
C PRO A 11 -0.53 2.35 -1.56
N SER A 12 -1.48 3.29 -1.56
CA SER A 12 -2.37 3.51 -2.70
C SER A 12 -1.67 4.10 -3.89
N THR A 13 -0.60 4.88 -3.73
CA THR A 13 0.16 5.40 -4.87
C THR A 13 0.73 4.23 -5.68
N ILE A 14 1.41 3.31 -4.99
CA ILE A 14 1.91 2.07 -5.58
C ILE A 14 0.74 1.25 -6.14
N GLY A 15 -0.32 1.09 -5.34
CA GLY A 15 -1.48 0.32 -5.71
C GLY A 15 -2.18 0.81 -6.96
N MET A 16 -2.49 2.11 -7.04
CA MET A 16 -3.15 2.73 -8.18
C MET A 16 -2.29 2.64 -9.44
N VAL A 17 -0.98 2.85 -9.34
CA VAL A 17 -0.07 2.74 -10.49
C VAL A 17 -0.06 1.32 -11.05
N PHE A 18 0.18 0.31 -10.20
CA PHE A 18 0.39 -1.06 -10.68
C PHE A 18 -0.89 -1.87 -10.87
N PHE A 19 -1.98 -1.52 -10.19
CA PHE A 19 -3.23 -2.28 -10.23
C PHE A 19 -4.36 -1.62 -11.00
N VAL A 20 -4.32 -0.30 -11.18
CA VAL A 20 -5.42 0.44 -11.81
C VAL A 20 -4.93 1.08 -13.11
N LEU A 21 -4.02 2.05 -13.00
CA LEU A 21 -3.57 2.89 -14.12
C LEU A 21 -2.78 2.08 -15.15
N GLY A 22 -1.75 1.34 -14.73
CA GLY A 22 -0.93 0.53 -15.62
C GLY A 22 -1.74 -0.52 -16.37
N PRO A 23 -2.51 -1.39 -15.68
CA PRO A 23 -3.37 -2.36 -16.35
C PRO A 23 -4.44 -1.72 -17.23
N ALA A 24 -5.04 -0.59 -16.84
CA ALA A 24 -6.00 0.13 -17.67
C ALA A 24 -5.37 0.68 -18.96
N PHE A 25 -4.16 1.23 -18.85
CA PHE A 25 -3.39 1.71 -20.01
C PHE A 25 -3.07 0.56 -20.96
N LEU A 26 -2.55 -0.56 -20.44
CA LEU A 26 -2.23 -1.73 -21.25
C LEU A 26 -3.47 -2.35 -21.89
N ALA A 27 -4.59 -2.39 -21.17
CA ALA A 27 -5.87 -2.85 -21.72
C ALA A 27 -6.35 -1.97 -22.88
N ALA A 28 -6.20 -0.64 -22.78
CA ALA A 28 -6.51 0.29 -23.85
C ALA A 28 -5.58 0.11 -25.06
N ARG A 29 -4.27 -0.06 -24.83
CA ARG A 29 -3.29 -0.38 -25.88
C ARG A 29 -3.62 -1.69 -26.60
N GLY A 30 -4.06 -2.71 -25.86
CA GLY A 30 -4.50 -3.99 -26.42
C GLY A 30 -5.76 -3.89 -27.29
N GLN A 31 -6.56 -2.84 -27.12
CA GLN A 31 -7.72 -2.54 -27.97
C GLN A 31 -7.34 -1.72 -29.22
N GLY A 32 -6.06 -1.42 -29.43
CA GLY A 32 -5.56 -0.66 -30.58
C GLY A 32 -5.60 0.86 -30.43
N LEU A 33 -5.88 1.38 -29.23
CA LEU A 33 -5.87 2.82 -28.96
C LEU A 33 -4.45 3.41 -29.05
N GLY A 34 -4.36 4.67 -29.48
CA GLY A 34 -3.11 5.43 -29.47
C GLY A 34 -2.54 5.61 -28.06
N GLU A 35 -1.28 6.02 -27.95
CA GLU A 35 -0.62 6.19 -26.64
C GLU A 35 -1.32 7.24 -25.77
N HIS A 36 -1.58 8.41 -26.36
CA HIS A 36 -2.23 9.51 -25.67
C HIS A 36 -3.66 9.16 -25.26
N GLU A 37 -4.43 8.50 -26.13
CA GLU A 37 -5.79 8.06 -25.83
C GLU A 37 -5.81 6.97 -24.74
N SER A 38 -4.85 6.05 -24.77
CA SER A 38 -4.68 5.04 -23.72
C SER A 38 -4.36 5.68 -22.37
N ALA A 39 -3.53 6.72 -22.37
CA ALA A 39 -3.20 7.49 -21.16
C ALA A 39 -4.43 8.24 -20.62
N GLN A 40 -5.20 8.91 -21.50
CA GLN A 40 -6.45 9.57 -21.11
C GLN A 40 -7.48 8.57 -20.54
N PHE A 41 -7.59 7.40 -21.15
CA PHE A 41 -8.48 6.33 -20.69
C PHE A 41 -8.11 5.85 -19.28
N ALA A 42 -6.83 5.55 -19.05
CA ALA A 42 -6.33 5.16 -17.74
C ALA A 42 -6.53 6.27 -16.70
N TRP A 43 -6.26 7.52 -17.07
CA TRP A 43 -6.46 8.69 -16.22
C TRP A 43 -7.93 8.84 -15.77
N ARG A 44 -8.89 8.75 -16.69
CA ARG A 44 -10.33 8.79 -16.37
C ARG A 44 -10.74 7.69 -15.39
N ILE A 45 -10.23 6.47 -15.58
CA ILE A 45 -10.45 5.35 -14.65
C ILE A 45 -9.86 5.66 -13.27
N GLY A 46 -8.64 6.21 -13.21
CA GLY A 46 -7.99 6.60 -11.97
C GLY A 46 -8.78 7.67 -11.19
N MET A 47 -9.26 8.70 -11.89
CA MET A 47 -10.12 9.73 -11.29
C MET A 47 -11.40 9.12 -10.73
N ALA A 48 -12.10 8.31 -11.53
CA ALA A 48 -13.33 7.64 -11.11
C ALA A 48 -13.12 6.75 -9.88
N ALA A 49 -12.04 5.97 -9.88
CA ALA A 49 -11.66 5.12 -8.76
C ALA A 49 -11.46 5.91 -7.46
N ILE A 50 -10.76 7.03 -7.50
CA ILE A 50 -10.55 7.82 -6.27
C ILE A 50 -11.76 8.64 -5.86
N VAL A 51 -12.63 9.06 -6.79
CA VAL A 51 -13.93 9.64 -6.43
C VAL A 51 -14.79 8.61 -5.69
N VAL A 52 -14.87 7.38 -6.20
CA VAL A 52 -15.59 6.29 -5.52
C VAL A 52 -14.97 5.96 -4.17
N SER A 53 -13.63 5.95 -4.07
CA SER A 53 -12.93 5.80 -2.80
C SER A 53 -13.31 6.92 -1.81
N GLY A 54 -13.26 8.18 -2.23
CA GLY A 54 -13.61 9.32 -1.39
C GLY A 54 -15.06 9.25 -0.89
N LEU A 55 -16.01 8.85 -1.74
CA LEU A 55 -17.40 8.61 -1.32
C LEU A 55 -17.49 7.48 -0.31
N PHE A 56 -16.80 6.37 -0.55
CA PHE A 56 -16.75 5.23 0.36
C PHE A 56 -16.18 5.64 1.74
N LYS A 57 -15.06 6.37 1.76
CA LYS A 57 -14.46 6.90 3.00
C LYS A 57 -15.41 7.82 3.75
N LEU A 58 -16.16 8.67 3.03
CA LEU A 58 -17.13 9.57 3.64
C LEU A 58 -18.28 8.80 4.30
N VAL A 59 -18.73 7.69 3.70
CA VAL A 59 -19.69 6.77 4.34
C VAL A 59 -19.05 6.09 5.56
N CYS A 60 -17.80 5.63 5.43
CA CYS A 60 -17.07 5.01 6.53
C CYS A 60 -16.78 5.96 7.69
N SER A 61 -16.64 7.27 7.46
CA SER A 61 -16.40 8.24 8.55
C SER A 61 -17.55 8.21 9.57
N LEU A 62 -18.79 8.02 9.09
CA LEU A 62 -19.99 7.86 9.92
C LEU A 62 -19.98 6.57 10.74
N ALA A 63 -19.36 5.50 10.19
CA ALA A 63 -19.27 4.17 10.78
C ALA A 63 -17.89 3.85 11.40
N SER A 64 -16.99 4.83 11.49
CA SER A 64 -15.58 4.65 11.87
C SER A 64 -15.40 3.98 13.24
N GLY A 65 -16.25 4.35 14.21
CA GLY A 65 -16.27 3.71 15.53
C GLY A 65 -16.68 2.24 15.53
N TRP A 66 -17.43 1.76 14.53
CA TRP A 66 -17.84 0.36 14.37
C TRP A 66 -16.74 -0.45 13.69
N ALA A 67 -16.12 0.07 12.63
CA ALA A 67 -15.04 -0.60 11.90
C ALA A 67 -13.85 -0.95 12.81
N ARG A 68 -13.48 -0.03 13.72
CA ARG A 68 -12.44 -0.23 14.75
C ARG A 68 -12.69 -1.44 15.65
N ARG A 69 -13.96 -1.76 15.95
CA ARG A 69 -14.33 -2.78 16.95
C ARG A 69 -14.36 -4.19 16.41
N ILE A 70 -14.46 -4.36 15.08
CA ILE A 70 -14.73 -5.67 14.47
C ILE A 70 -13.48 -6.29 13.87
N ILE A 71 -12.57 -5.49 13.31
CA ILE A 71 -11.40 -6.01 12.62
C ILE A 71 -10.26 -6.18 13.63
N PRO A 72 -9.66 -7.38 13.77
CA PRO A 72 -8.50 -7.57 14.63
C PRO A 72 -7.35 -6.64 14.22
N ARG A 73 -6.72 -5.97 15.21
CA ARG A 73 -5.57 -5.08 14.96
C ARG A 73 -4.47 -5.74 14.14
N ALA A 74 -4.15 -7.00 14.44
CA ALA A 74 -3.14 -7.78 13.70
C ALA A 74 -3.48 -7.94 12.21
N GLY A 75 -4.77 -7.96 11.84
CA GLY A 75 -5.19 -7.98 10.44
C GLY A 75 -4.85 -6.69 9.71
N LEU A 76 -5.24 -5.57 10.29
CA LEU A 76 -5.05 -4.23 9.72
C LEU A 76 -3.57 -3.89 9.62
N LEU A 77 -2.86 -3.98 10.76
CA LEU A 77 -1.43 -3.73 10.86
C LEU A 77 -0.61 -4.74 10.05
N GLY A 78 -1.07 -5.99 9.95
CA GLY A 78 -0.45 -7.02 9.13
C GLY A 78 -0.46 -6.68 7.65
N SER A 79 -1.61 -6.25 7.12
CA SER A 79 -1.71 -5.81 5.71
C SER A 79 -0.83 -4.58 5.41
N LEU A 80 -0.74 -3.62 6.34
CA LEU A 80 0.16 -2.47 6.23
C LEU A 80 1.63 -2.93 6.25
N THR A 81 1.99 -3.83 7.16
CA THR A 81 3.33 -4.43 7.26
C THR A 81 3.72 -5.12 5.96
N ALA A 82 2.79 -5.87 5.34
CA ALA A 82 3.04 -6.55 4.08
C ALA A 82 3.44 -5.56 2.98
N ILE A 83 2.72 -4.44 2.85
CA ILE A 83 3.04 -3.39 1.86
C ILE A 83 4.35 -2.69 2.22
N ALA A 84 4.49 -2.28 3.49
CA ALA A 84 5.62 -1.50 3.96
C ALA A 84 6.94 -2.28 3.84
N LEU A 85 6.99 -3.51 4.36
CA LEU A 85 8.18 -4.33 4.34
C LEU A 85 8.47 -4.90 2.95
N VAL A 86 7.47 -5.48 2.28
CA VAL A 86 7.71 -6.26 1.06
C VAL A 86 7.80 -5.38 -0.19
N LEU A 87 7.06 -4.28 -0.26
CA LEU A 87 7.06 -3.40 -1.44
C LEU A 87 7.83 -2.10 -1.18
N ILE A 88 7.47 -1.34 -0.15
CA ILE A 88 8.04 -0.01 0.11
C ILE A 88 9.51 -0.08 0.51
N SER A 89 9.92 -1.08 1.29
CA SER A 89 11.34 -1.24 1.64
C SER A 89 12.14 -1.91 0.53
N PHE A 90 11.56 -2.88 -0.19
CA PHE A 90 12.30 -3.68 -1.17
C PHE A 90 12.51 -2.97 -2.52
N LEU A 91 11.46 -2.38 -3.10
CA LEU A 91 11.57 -1.80 -4.45
C LEU A 91 12.63 -0.69 -4.53
N PRO A 92 12.66 0.30 -3.61
CA PRO A 92 13.67 1.36 -3.66
C PRO A 92 15.08 0.85 -3.36
N LEU A 93 15.23 -0.29 -2.68
CA LEU A 93 16.53 -0.91 -2.45
C LEU A 93 17.21 -1.32 -3.76
N LEU A 94 16.45 -1.61 -4.82
CA LEU A 94 17.02 -1.88 -6.15
C LEU A 94 17.74 -0.65 -6.71
N ASP A 95 17.15 0.56 -6.64
CA ASP A 95 17.82 1.79 -7.08
C ASP A 95 19.05 2.11 -6.21
N VAL A 96 18.99 1.81 -4.91
CA VAL A 96 20.15 1.94 -4.00
C VAL A 96 21.29 1.04 -4.47
N MET A 97 20.99 -0.20 -4.88
CA MET A 97 21.99 -1.16 -5.37
C MET A 97 22.47 -0.84 -6.80
N GLN A 98 21.66 -0.18 -7.63
CA GLN A 98 22.07 0.28 -8.96
C GLN A 98 23.12 1.41 -8.91
N SER A 99 23.12 2.22 -7.85
CA SER A 99 24.19 3.21 -7.57
C SER A 99 24.72 3.02 -6.15
N PRO A 100 25.54 1.98 -5.90
CA PRO A 100 25.83 1.50 -4.56
C PRO A 100 26.56 2.52 -3.70
N ILE A 101 27.48 3.30 -4.27
CA ILE A 101 28.23 4.32 -3.51
C ILE A 101 27.28 5.40 -2.96
N VAL A 102 26.45 5.98 -3.83
CA VAL A 102 25.52 7.06 -3.47
C VAL A 102 24.38 6.53 -2.59
N GLY A 103 23.84 5.38 -2.97
CA GLY A 103 22.72 4.72 -2.32
C GLY A 103 23.06 4.23 -0.92
N ILE A 104 24.12 3.42 -0.76
CA ILE A 104 24.50 2.86 0.55
C ILE A 104 24.92 4.00 1.49
N LEU A 105 25.61 5.03 0.99
CA LEU A 105 25.94 6.21 1.79
C LEU A 105 24.69 6.91 2.32
N SER A 106 23.73 7.20 1.44
CA SER A 106 22.47 7.82 1.85
C SER A 106 21.72 6.93 2.84
N LEU A 107 21.66 5.63 2.59
CA LEU A 107 21.00 4.67 3.47
C LEU A 107 21.65 4.60 4.84
N ALA A 108 22.98 4.59 4.92
CA ALA A 108 23.71 4.58 6.18
C ALA A 108 23.43 5.84 7.01
N ILE A 109 23.41 7.02 6.38
CA ILE A 109 23.08 8.29 7.06
C ILE A 109 21.62 8.27 7.53
N ILE A 110 20.69 7.84 6.68
CA ILE A 110 19.26 7.74 7.02
C ILE A 110 19.04 6.79 8.20
N LEU A 111 19.55 5.56 8.14
CA LEU A 111 19.36 4.59 9.21
C LEU A 111 20.08 5.03 10.50
N GLY A 112 21.29 5.58 10.40
CA GLY A 112 22.01 6.10 11.56
C GLY A 112 21.27 7.25 12.25
N SER A 113 20.77 8.21 11.48
CA SER A 113 20.14 9.42 12.04
C SER A 113 18.67 9.24 12.42
N LEU A 114 17.87 8.52 11.62
CA LEU A 114 16.43 8.41 11.83
C LEU A 114 16.04 7.13 12.58
N THR A 115 16.68 5.99 12.28
CA THR A 115 16.39 4.71 12.98
C THR A 115 17.16 4.61 14.29
N ALA A 116 18.49 4.75 14.24
CA ALA A 116 19.35 4.67 15.43
C ALA A 116 19.38 5.96 16.25
N ARG A 117 18.73 7.04 15.76
CA ARG A 117 18.60 8.34 16.44
C ARG A 117 19.96 8.95 16.82
N LEU A 118 21.00 8.67 16.03
CA LEU A 118 22.31 9.28 16.24
C LEU A 118 22.22 10.78 15.92
N PRO A 119 22.57 11.67 16.88
CA PRO A 119 22.49 13.10 16.66
C PRO A 119 23.52 13.54 15.60
N LEU A 120 23.08 14.37 14.67
CA LEU A 120 23.97 15.01 13.70
C LEU A 120 24.49 16.34 14.24
N PRO A 121 25.71 16.76 13.84
CA PRO A 121 26.27 18.03 14.28
C PRO A 121 25.34 19.18 13.89
N PHE A 122 25.19 20.17 14.77
CA PHE A 122 24.33 21.34 14.56
C PHE A 122 22.81 21.07 14.50
N GLY A 123 22.35 19.85 14.82
CA GLY A 123 20.92 19.53 14.88
C GLY A 123 20.20 19.52 13.52
N VAL A 124 20.95 19.38 12.43
CA VAL A 124 20.39 19.31 11.07
C VAL A 124 19.57 18.03 10.86
N PRO A 125 18.44 18.08 10.11
CA PRO A 125 17.63 16.88 9.87
C PRO A 125 18.39 15.81 9.10
N GLY A 126 18.32 14.56 9.58
CA GLY A 126 19.01 13.42 8.99
C GLY A 126 18.75 13.19 7.51
N ALA A 127 17.49 13.33 7.09
CA ALA A 127 17.10 13.21 5.69
C ALA A 127 17.75 14.28 4.78
N VAL A 128 17.86 15.52 5.26
CA VAL A 128 18.47 16.62 4.51
C VAL A 128 19.96 16.35 4.31
N VAL A 129 20.64 15.90 5.38
CA VAL A 129 22.07 15.56 5.30
C VAL A 129 22.30 14.39 4.37
N ALA A 130 21.51 13.32 4.48
CA ALA A 130 21.65 12.15 3.62
C ALA A 130 21.55 12.50 2.14
N VAL A 131 20.49 13.22 1.75
CA VAL A 131 20.28 13.64 0.36
C VAL A 131 21.41 14.58 -0.09
N THR A 132 21.75 15.59 0.71
CA THR A 132 22.76 16.60 0.32
C THR A 132 24.14 15.98 0.12
N VAL A 133 24.60 15.16 1.08
CA VAL A 133 25.92 14.51 1.01
C VAL A 133 25.97 13.54 -0.17
N SER A 134 24.92 12.73 -0.36
CA SER A 134 24.87 11.78 -1.49
C SER A 134 24.79 12.47 -2.85
N VAL A 135 24.09 13.59 -2.96
CA VAL A 135 24.07 14.43 -4.18
C VAL A 135 25.46 14.98 -4.48
N ILE A 136 26.17 15.49 -3.47
CA ILE A 136 27.55 16.00 -3.63
C ILE A 136 28.46 14.88 -4.14
N VAL A 137 28.39 13.69 -3.54
CA VAL A 137 29.19 12.53 -3.97
C VAL A 137 28.83 12.11 -5.40
N PHE A 138 27.54 12.08 -5.76
CA PHE A 138 27.10 11.76 -7.11
C PHE A 138 27.70 12.70 -8.16
N TYR A 139 27.61 14.02 -7.96
CA TYR A 139 28.20 14.99 -8.88
C TYR A 139 29.73 15.00 -8.86
N ALA A 140 30.36 14.69 -7.72
CA ALA A 140 31.81 14.49 -7.67
C ALA A 140 32.24 13.28 -8.52
N MET A 141 31.50 12.17 -8.48
CA MET A 141 31.77 11.01 -9.33
C MET A 141 31.60 11.32 -10.82
N ILE A 142 30.61 12.14 -11.19
CA ILE A 142 30.47 12.65 -12.56
C ILE A 142 31.67 13.52 -12.94
N GLY A 143 32.06 14.47 -12.09
CA GLY A 143 33.19 15.38 -12.34
C GLY A 143 34.54 14.66 -12.45
N LEU A 144 34.69 13.51 -11.79
CA LEU A 144 35.85 12.63 -11.87
C LEU A 144 35.77 11.61 -13.02
N ASN A 145 34.72 11.66 -13.85
CA ASN A 145 34.45 10.72 -14.95
C ASN A 145 34.38 9.24 -14.50
N LEU A 146 33.94 9.00 -13.26
CA LEU A 146 33.71 7.64 -12.74
C LEU A 146 32.35 7.08 -13.17
N ILE A 147 31.39 7.96 -13.43
CA ILE A 147 30.07 7.64 -13.97
C ILE A 147 29.68 8.69 -15.02
N GLU A 148 28.89 8.27 -16.00
CA GLU A 148 28.31 9.18 -16.97
C GLU A 148 27.10 9.90 -16.36
N ARG A 149 26.92 11.17 -16.74
CA ARG A 149 25.70 11.90 -16.38
C ARG A 149 24.53 11.25 -17.14
N PRO A 150 23.43 10.88 -16.46
CA PRO A 150 22.23 10.41 -17.13
C PRO A 150 21.76 11.44 -18.15
N PRO A 151 21.25 11.00 -19.32
CA PRO A 151 20.64 11.92 -20.28
C PRO A 151 19.50 12.68 -19.61
N SER A 152 19.36 13.96 -19.95
CA SER A 152 18.31 14.79 -19.38
C SER A 152 16.95 14.29 -19.83
N GLU A 153 16.08 13.99 -18.87
CA GLU A 153 14.70 13.58 -19.14
C GLU A 153 13.72 14.75 -18.98
N ILE A 154 14.21 15.99 -18.83
CA ILE A 154 13.37 17.19 -18.78
C ILE A 154 12.64 17.35 -20.11
N THR A 155 11.43 16.82 -20.13
CA THR A 155 10.45 16.97 -21.23
C THR A 155 9.45 18.08 -20.92
N GLY A 156 9.34 18.51 -19.66
CA GLY A 156 8.38 19.52 -19.20
C GLY A 156 8.98 20.93 -19.07
N GLN A 157 8.21 21.93 -19.50
CA GLN A 157 8.44 23.33 -19.13
C GLN A 157 7.72 23.64 -17.81
N LEU A 158 8.21 24.61 -17.05
CA LEU A 158 7.43 25.19 -15.96
C LEU A 158 6.14 25.75 -16.55
N ALA A 159 5.01 25.18 -16.13
CA ALA A 159 3.70 25.52 -16.64
C ALA A 159 2.73 25.61 -15.47
N LEU A 160 1.86 26.62 -15.47
CA LEU A 160 0.84 26.75 -14.43
C LEU A 160 -0.36 25.84 -14.76
N ASN A 161 -0.33 24.63 -14.23
CA ASN A 161 -1.39 23.64 -14.31
C ASN A 161 -2.31 23.78 -13.09
N TRP A 162 -3.35 24.60 -13.22
CA TRP A 162 -4.32 24.79 -12.14
C TRP A 162 -5.24 23.55 -12.02
N PRO A 163 -5.42 22.95 -10.83
CA PRO A 163 -6.34 21.84 -10.62
C PRO A 163 -7.78 22.36 -10.78
N ARG A 164 -8.36 22.15 -11.96
CA ARG A 164 -9.73 22.56 -12.29
C ARG A 164 -10.68 21.38 -12.12
N PRO A 165 -11.77 21.54 -11.36
CA PRO A 165 -12.86 20.57 -11.34
C PRO A 165 -13.33 20.26 -12.76
N ASN A 166 -13.49 18.98 -13.08
CA ASN A 166 -14.03 18.53 -14.36
C ASN A 166 -14.87 17.26 -14.16
N LEU A 167 -15.53 16.82 -15.23
CA LEU A 167 -16.45 15.68 -15.21
C LEU A 167 -15.88 14.44 -15.91
N GLU A 168 -14.57 14.41 -16.20
CA GLU A 168 -13.92 13.30 -16.91
C GLU A 168 -14.00 11.98 -16.12
N TRP A 169 -14.07 12.06 -14.79
CA TRP A 169 -14.30 10.91 -13.91
C TRP A 169 -15.64 10.21 -14.18
N LEU A 170 -16.68 10.92 -14.64
CA LEU A 170 -17.97 10.30 -14.99
C LEU A 170 -17.81 9.32 -16.17
N ALA A 171 -16.97 9.67 -17.15
CA ALA A 171 -16.67 8.81 -18.28
C ALA A 171 -15.88 7.56 -17.86
N GLY A 172 -15.09 7.65 -16.78
CA GLY A 172 -14.33 6.54 -16.21
C GLY A 172 -15.13 5.59 -15.29
N LEU A 173 -16.28 6.01 -14.74
CA LEU A 173 -17.01 5.27 -13.70
C LEU A 173 -17.34 3.82 -14.06
N ARG A 174 -17.86 3.58 -15.27
CA ARG A 174 -18.22 2.22 -15.68
C ARG A 174 -16.97 1.36 -15.86
N ALA A 175 -15.91 1.94 -16.42
CA ALA A 175 -14.66 1.27 -16.68
C ALA A 175 -13.82 1.07 -15.40
N SER A 176 -14.11 1.80 -14.30
CA SER A 176 -13.45 1.60 -13.01
C SER A 176 -14.02 0.45 -12.19
N LEU A 177 -15.23 -0.05 -12.49
CA LEU A 177 -15.88 -1.15 -11.76
C LEU A 177 -14.98 -2.39 -11.54
N PRO A 178 -14.21 -2.89 -12.55
CA PRO A 178 -13.33 -4.05 -12.37
C PRO A 178 -12.19 -3.81 -11.37
N TYR A 179 -11.85 -2.54 -11.10
CA TYR A 179 -10.75 -2.14 -10.22
C TYR A 179 -11.21 -1.81 -8.80
N LEU A 180 -12.52 -1.59 -8.57
CA LEU A 180 -13.02 -1.13 -7.28
C LEU A 180 -12.62 -2.04 -6.11
N PRO A 181 -12.59 -3.37 -6.23
CA PRO A 181 -12.23 -4.22 -5.08
C PRO A 181 -10.74 -4.34 -4.83
N ILE A 182 -9.91 -3.67 -5.63
CA ILE A 182 -8.54 -3.32 -5.26
C ILE A 182 -8.54 -1.96 -4.56
N VAL A 183 -9.25 -0.98 -5.10
CA VAL A 183 -9.30 0.42 -4.63
C VAL A 183 -9.98 0.57 -3.26
N LEU A 184 -11.10 -0.11 -3.03
CA LEU A 184 -11.90 -0.02 -1.81
C LEU A 184 -11.18 -0.60 -0.57
N PRO A 185 -10.45 -1.72 -0.66
CA PRO A 185 -9.57 -2.15 0.42
C PRO A 185 -8.50 -1.14 0.79
N PHE A 186 -7.87 -0.49 -0.19
CA PHE A 186 -6.94 0.60 0.10
C PHE A 186 -7.66 1.74 0.81
N ALA A 187 -8.84 2.13 0.33
CA ALA A 187 -9.66 3.17 0.97
C ALA A 187 -10.04 2.81 2.41
N LEU A 188 -10.38 1.56 2.68
CA LEU A 188 -10.67 1.07 4.02
C LEU A 188 -9.42 1.05 4.90
N ALA A 189 -8.28 0.67 4.35
CA ALA A 189 -7.00 0.69 5.05
C ALA A 189 -6.61 2.11 5.48
N THR A 190 -6.84 3.13 4.64
CA THR A 190 -6.58 4.52 5.02
C THR A 190 -7.59 5.03 6.05
N VAL A 191 -8.88 4.64 5.98
CA VAL A 191 -9.86 4.96 7.03
C VAL A 191 -9.39 4.44 8.39
N VAL A 192 -8.94 3.18 8.44
CA VAL A 192 -8.39 2.59 9.66
C VAL A 192 -7.11 3.31 10.08
N GLY A 193 -6.21 3.59 9.14
CA GLY A 193 -5.00 4.37 9.41
C GLY A 193 -5.32 5.75 10.00
N GLY A 194 -6.40 6.40 9.54
CA GLY A 194 -6.89 7.66 10.09
C GLY A 194 -7.41 7.53 11.52
N ILE A 195 -8.06 6.41 11.87
CA ILE A 195 -8.44 6.08 13.26
C ILE A 195 -7.20 5.96 14.13
N ASP A 196 -6.20 5.20 13.69
CA ASP A 196 -4.96 4.99 14.43
C ASP A 196 -4.16 6.31 14.57
N CYS A 197 -4.17 7.17 13.55
CA CYS A 197 -3.56 8.50 13.62
C CYS A 197 -4.26 9.40 14.65
N ALA A 198 -5.59 9.39 14.71
CA ALA A 198 -6.35 10.13 15.71
C ALA A 198 -6.04 9.64 17.14
N GLU A 199 -5.95 8.32 17.34
CA GLU A 199 -5.53 7.74 18.63
C GLU A 199 -4.09 8.11 19.00
N SER A 200 -3.18 8.05 18.02
CA SER A 200 -1.77 8.42 18.21
C SER A 200 -1.63 9.89 18.61
N ALA A 201 -2.42 10.78 18.03
CA ALA A 201 -2.45 12.19 18.39
C ALA A 201 -3.00 12.41 19.81
N SER A 202 -4.06 11.71 20.19
CA SER A 202 -4.64 11.75 21.54
C SER A 202 -3.63 11.30 22.60
N ALA A 203 -2.86 10.24 22.32
CA ALA A 203 -1.77 9.79 23.20
C ALA A 203 -0.65 10.83 23.36
N ALA A 204 -0.45 11.72 22.37
CA ALA A 204 0.47 12.85 22.45
C ALA A 204 -0.17 14.13 23.02
N GLY A 205 -1.40 14.06 23.56
CA GLY A 205 -2.11 15.15 24.20
C GLY A 205 -2.81 16.12 23.25
N ASP A 206 -3.10 15.72 21.99
CA ASP A 206 -3.99 16.46 21.10
C ASP A 206 -5.23 15.61 20.77
N GLU A 207 -6.40 16.03 21.23
CA GLU A 207 -7.66 15.33 20.94
C GLU A 207 -8.28 15.80 19.62
N TYR A 208 -8.55 14.86 18.72
CA TYR A 208 -9.26 15.07 17.46
C TYR A 208 -10.47 14.15 17.38
N ASP A 209 -11.58 14.64 16.85
CA ASP A 209 -12.69 13.75 16.50
C ASP A 209 -12.28 12.88 15.29
N THR A 210 -12.21 11.58 15.52
CA THR A 210 -11.89 10.59 14.49
C THR A 210 -12.80 10.69 13.26
N ARG A 211 -14.08 11.01 13.45
CA ARG A 211 -15.03 11.17 12.34
C ARG A 211 -14.66 12.36 11.47
N GLU A 212 -14.26 13.47 12.08
CA GLU A 212 -13.84 14.67 11.35
C GLU A 212 -12.52 14.44 10.61
N VAL A 213 -11.57 13.73 11.22
CA VAL A 213 -10.30 13.37 10.57
C VAL A 213 -10.55 12.55 9.29
N ILE A 214 -11.39 11.52 9.38
CA ILE A 214 -11.72 10.65 8.24
C ILE A 214 -12.57 11.41 7.21
N ALA A 215 -13.50 12.27 7.66
CA ALA A 215 -14.30 13.09 6.75
C ALA A 215 -13.43 14.10 5.98
N ALA A 216 -12.46 14.74 6.64
CA ALA A 216 -11.52 15.64 5.99
C ALA A 216 -10.66 14.91 4.95
N GLU A 217 -10.18 13.71 5.26
CA GLU A 217 -9.50 12.83 4.31
C GLU A 217 -10.39 12.46 3.11
N ALA A 218 -11.63 12.06 3.36
CA ALA A 218 -12.59 11.69 2.33
C ALA A 218 -12.86 12.87 1.38
N VAL A 219 -13.10 14.07 1.92
CA VAL A 219 -13.33 15.29 1.15
C VAL A 219 -12.09 15.67 0.34
N ALA A 220 -10.88 15.61 0.94
CA ALA A 220 -9.64 15.88 0.21
C ALA A 220 -9.45 14.91 -0.97
N THR A 221 -9.74 13.62 -0.77
CA THR A 221 -9.70 12.60 -1.82
C THR A 221 -10.74 12.88 -2.93
N LEU A 222 -11.97 13.27 -2.57
CA LEU A 222 -13.01 13.64 -3.53
C LEU A 222 -12.61 14.85 -4.38
N VAL A 223 -12.14 15.91 -3.74
CA VAL A 223 -11.69 17.14 -4.42
C VAL A 223 -10.53 16.82 -5.35
N ALA A 224 -9.56 16.02 -4.90
CA ALA A 224 -8.47 15.56 -5.75
C ALA A 224 -9.01 14.82 -6.99
N GLY A 225 -9.92 13.86 -6.81
CA GLY A 225 -10.53 13.09 -7.91
C GLY A 225 -11.29 13.94 -8.91
N VAL A 226 -12.11 14.88 -8.45
CA VAL A 226 -12.86 15.78 -9.34
C VAL A 226 -11.92 16.76 -10.08
N CYS A 227 -10.76 17.08 -9.51
CA CYS A 227 -9.77 17.97 -10.10
C CYS A 227 -8.68 17.27 -10.95
N GLY A 228 -8.81 15.98 -11.23
CA GLY A 228 -7.85 15.25 -12.09
C GLY A 228 -6.81 14.39 -11.36
N GLY A 229 -6.88 14.32 -10.03
CA GLY A 229 -6.08 13.41 -9.23
C GLY A 229 -6.44 11.95 -9.51
N VAL A 230 -5.46 11.07 -9.32
CA VAL A 230 -5.62 9.60 -9.48
C VAL A 230 -5.13 8.83 -8.25
N ILE A 231 -4.68 9.54 -7.22
CA ILE A 231 -4.17 8.99 -5.97
C ILE A 231 -5.00 9.57 -4.82
N GLN A 232 -5.39 8.71 -3.87
CA GLN A 232 -6.14 9.12 -2.69
C GLN A 232 -5.25 9.70 -1.59
N THR A 233 -5.86 10.45 -0.68
CA THR A 233 -5.17 11.00 0.49
C THR A 233 -5.29 10.09 1.71
N THR A 234 -4.41 10.27 2.68
CA THR A 234 -4.45 9.64 4.00
C THR A 234 -3.87 10.58 5.07
N PRO A 235 -4.33 10.51 6.33
CA PRO A 235 -3.61 11.05 7.47
C PRO A 235 -2.25 10.36 7.62
N TYR A 236 -1.22 11.13 7.97
CA TYR A 236 0.11 10.57 8.17
C TYR A 236 0.33 10.14 9.61
N ILE A 237 0.83 8.91 9.75
CA ILE A 237 1.33 8.38 11.01
C ILE A 237 2.54 9.21 11.45
N GLY A 238 2.68 9.43 12.76
CA GLY A 238 3.82 10.15 13.33
C GLY A 238 3.47 11.52 13.91
N HIS A 239 2.19 11.82 14.15
CA HIS A 239 1.77 13.02 14.89
C HIS A 239 2.62 13.31 16.15
N PRO A 240 2.91 12.32 17.03
CA PRO A 240 3.77 12.55 18.20
C PRO A 240 5.18 13.03 17.82
N ALA A 241 5.75 12.49 16.73
CA ALA A 241 7.07 12.89 16.25
C ALA A 241 7.04 14.31 15.68
N TYR A 242 6.06 14.67 14.85
CA TYR A 242 5.90 16.03 14.34
C TYR A 242 5.72 17.04 15.48
N LYS A 243 4.94 16.70 16.51
CA LYS A 243 4.75 17.53 17.69
C LYS A 243 6.05 17.69 18.49
N ALA A 244 6.80 16.61 18.70
CA ALA A 244 8.09 16.65 19.39
C ALA A 244 9.13 17.50 18.64
N MET A 245 9.07 17.53 17.31
CA MET A 245 9.88 18.41 16.46
C MET A 245 9.41 19.88 16.44
N GLY A 246 8.35 20.23 17.19
CA GLY A 246 7.77 21.58 17.21
C GLY A 246 6.87 21.90 16.00
N GLY A 247 6.47 20.88 15.23
CA GLY A 247 5.52 21.01 14.13
C GLY A 247 4.17 21.52 14.60
N ARG A 248 3.65 22.55 13.90
CA ARG A 248 2.35 23.18 14.18
C ARG A 248 1.52 23.25 12.89
N ALA A 249 0.31 23.78 12.93
CA ALA A 249 -0.54 23.92 11.74
C ALA A 249 0.14 24.59 10.53
N ALA A 250 1.05 25.56 10.77
CA ALA A 250 1.81 26.20 9.70
C ALA A 250 2.74 25.24 8.93
N TYR A 251 3.23 24.18 9.57
CA TYR A 251 4.04 23.15 8.91
C TYR A 251 3.22 22.42 7.85
N THR A 252 2.01 21.97 8.19
CA THR A 252 1.10 21.31 7.24
C THR A 252 0.75 22.22 6.07
N LEU A 253 0.49 23.51 6.33
CA LEU A 253 0.24 24.50 5.27
C LEU A 253 1.47 24.70 4.37
N ALA A 254 2.66 24.83 4.94
CA ALA A 254 3.90 24.98 4.17
C ALA A 254 4.14 23.76 3.27
N THR A 255 3.91 22.55 3.78
CA THR A 255 3.97 21.31 2.99
C THR A 255 2.94 21.33 1.87
N ALA A 256 1.70 21.74 2.12
CA ALA A 256 0.67 21.83 1.10
C ALA A 256 1.02 22.85 -0.01
N ILE A 257 1.57 24.01 0.34
CA ILE A 257 2.00 25.03 -0.62
C ILE A 257 3.19 24.52 -1.44
N PHE A 258 4.18 23.90 -0.80
CA PHE A 258 5.36 23.38 -1.48
C PHE A 258 4.99 22.21 -2.40
N ILE A 259 4.34 21.17 -1.90
CA ILE A 259 3.99 19.99 -2.70
C ILE A 259 2.92 20.33 -3.75
N GLY A 260 1.90 21.12 -3.39
CA GLY A 260 0.87 21.59 -4.31
C GLY A 260 1.45 22.50 -5.39
N GLY A 261 2.33 23.44 -5.02
CA GLY A 261 3.05 24.29 -5.96
C GLY A 261 3.94 23.50 -6.91
N ALA A 262 4.61 22.45 -6.42
CA ALA A 262 5.41 21.54 -7.24
C ALA A 262 4.57 20.83 -8.30
N GLY A 263 3.39 20.32 -7.91
CA GLY A 263 2.45 19.70 -8.83
C GLY A 263 1.85 20.70 -9.83
N MET A 264 1.52 21.91 -9.39
CA MET A 264 0.91 22.94 -10.22
C MET A 264 1.89 23.56 -11.22
N LEU A 265 3.12 23.85 -10.80
CA LEU A 265 4.13 24.50 -11.64
C LEU A 265 5.00 23.50 -12.42
N GLY A 266 4.95 22.22 -12.04
CA GLY A 266 5.72 21.15 -12.67
C GLY A 266 7.18 21.06 -12.23
N TYR A 267 7.57 21.71 -11.12
CA TYR A 267 8.98 21.72 -10.73
C TYR A 267 9.51 20.41 -10.15
N PHE A 268 8.65 19.41 -9.91
CA PHE A 268 9.06 18.05 -9.55
C PHE A 268 10.01 17.43 -10.58
N SER A 269 9.80 17.70 -11.88
CA SER A 269 10.67 17.20 -12.94
C SER A 269 12.12 17.67 -12.76
N PHE A 270 12.33 18.92 -12.31
CA PHE A 270 13.67 19.43 -12.02
C PHE A 270 14.26 18.81 -10.77
N ILE A 271 13.45 18.59 -9.71
CA ILE A 271 13.92 17.90 -8.50
C ILE A 271 14.42 16.49 -8.85
N TYR A 272 13.67 15.74 -9.67
CA TYR A 272 14.05 14.38 -10.08
C TYR A 272 15.21 14.34 -11.07
N GLU A 273 15.38 15.37 -11.90
CA GLU A 273 16.56 15.49 -12.77
C GLU A 273 17.84 15.70 -11.95
N TYR A 274 17.82 16.62 -10.98
CA TYR A 274 19.04 17.04 -10.28
C TYR A 274 19.39 16.15 -9.10
N ILE A 275 18.43 15.47 -8.48
CA ILE A 275 18.65 14.61 -7.33
C ILE A 275 18.53 13.15 -7.78
N PRO A 276 19.62 12.37 -7.76
CA PRO A 276 19.59 10.98 -8.20
C PRO A 276 18.67 10.15 -7.30
N ARG A 277 17.91 9.21 -7.90
CA ARG A 277 16.98 8.33 -7.18
C ARG A 277 17.64 7.65 -5.98
N ALA A 278 18.87 7.17 -6.14
CA ALA A 278 19.66 6.52 -5.10
C ALA A 278 19.89 7.39 -3.85
N ALA A 279 19.85 8.73 -3.95
CA ALA A 279 19.97 9.62 -2.79
C ALA A 279 18.64 9.87 -2.05
N ILE A 280 17.49 9.72 -2.73
CA ILE A 280 16.16 9.96 -2.13
C ILE A 280 15.54 8.66 -1.61
N PHE A 281 15.67 7.59 -2.38
CA PHE A 281 14.96 6.32 -2.18
C PHE A 281 15.23 5.65 -0.83
N PRO A 282 16.41 5.79 -0.20
CA PRO A 282 16.62 5.33 1.18
C PRO A 282 15.66 5.91 2.22
N VAL A 283 15.09 7.10 1.99
CA VAL A 283 14.03 7.65 2.85
C VAL A 283 12.80 6.74 2.84
N LEU A 284 12.42 6.20 1.69
CA LEU A 284 11.30 5.27 1.57
C LEU A 284 11.59 3.94 2.29
N ILE A 285 12.84 3.46 2.22
CA ILE A 285 13.27 2.26 2.95
C ILE A 285 13.12 2.46 4.46
N PHE A 286 13.57 3.60 4.98
CA PHE A 286 13.35 3.95 6.39
C PHE A 286 11.86 3.99 6.75
N VAL A 287 11.02 4.63 5.94
CA VAL A 287 9.57 4.68 6.17
C VAL A 287 8.96 3.29 6.21
N GLY A 288 9.34 2.40 5.27
CA GLY A 288 8.86 1.02 5.24
C GLY A 288 9.26 0.22 6.49
N LEU A 289 10.50 0.41 6.98
CA LEU A 289 10.99 -0.19 8.22
C LEU A 289 10.27 0.34 9.46
N GLU A 290 10.06 1.66 9.55
CA GLU A 290 9.39 2.29 10.69
C GLU A 290 7.91 1.87 10.77
N ILE A 291 7.18 1.87 9.65
CA ILE A 291 5.78 1.38 9.61
C ILE A 291 5.71 -0.09 10.03
N THR A 292 6.67 -0.90 9.59
CA THR A 292 6.76 -2.31 9.97
C THR A 292 6.99 -2.44 11.47
N ALA A 293 7.98 -1.75 12.02
CA ALA A 293 8.30 -1.79 13.45
C ALA A 293 7.10 -1.34 14.30
N GLN A 294 6.46 -0.24 13.93
CA GLN A 294 5.26 0.27 14.62
C GLN A 294 4.10 -0.72 14.59
N SER A 295 3.90 -1.40 13.46
CA SER A 295 2.87 -2.43 13.32
C SER A 295 3.10 -3.61 14.27
N PHE A 296 4.35 -4.04 14.44
CA PHE A 296 4.72 -5.04 15.44
C PHE A 296 4.51 -4.50 16.86
N HIS A 297 5.02 -3.30 17.19
CA HIS A 297 4.87 -2.71 18.52
C HIS A 297 3.41 -2.47 18.94
N ALA A 298 2.53 -2.12 18.00
CA ALA A 298 1.10 -1.91 18.25
C ALA A 298 0.28 -3.21 18.30
N THR A 299 0.89 -4.36 17.99
CA THR A 299 0.28 -5.68 17.99
C THR A 299 0.75 -6.48 19.21
N PRO A 300 -0.14 -7.22 19.92
CA PRO A 300 0.31 -8.11 20.98
C PRO A 300 1.35 -9.12 20.48
N VAL A 301 2.40 -9.38 21.27
CA VAL A 301 3.52 -10.28 20.88
C VAL A 301 3.03 -11.65 20.39
N ARG A 302 2.00 -12.21 21.05
CA ARG A 302 1.40 -13.49 20.64
C ARG A 302 0.84 -13.50 19.23
N HIS A 303 0.50 -12.34 18.66
CA HIS A 303 -0.02 -12.19 17.30
C HIS A 303 1.06 -11.83 16.26
N TYR A 304 2.33 -11.74 16.64
CA TYR A 304 3.44 -11.53 15.68
C TYR A 304 3.45 -12.55 14.52
N PRO A 305 3.14 -13.84 14.73
CA PRO A 305 3.01 -14.79 13.62
C PRO A 305 1.93 -14.39 12.59
N ALA A 306 0.84 -13.75 13.04
CA ALA A 306 -0.21 -13.26 12.15
C ALA A 306 0.29 -12.10 11.27
N VAL A 307 1.04 -11.16 11.84
CA VAL A 307 1.67 -10.04 11.12
C VAL A 307 2.73 -10.55 10.13
N ALA A 308 3.51 -11.57 10.51
CA ALA A 308 4.47 -12.20 9.61
C ALA A 308 3.77 -12.95 8.45
N LEU A 309 2.69 -13.68 8.73
CA LEU A 309 1.92 -14.40 7.73
C LEU A 309 1.32 -13.45 6.68
N SER A 310 0.89 -12.24 7.07
CA SER A 310 0.40 -11.25 6.10
C SER A 310 1.44 -10.84 5.05
N CYS A 311 2.73 -11.00 5.28
CA CYS A 311 3.74 -10.70 4.25
C CYS A 311 3.78 -11.73 3.12
N VAL A 312 3.29 -12.96 3.34
CA VAL A 312 3.44 -14.08 2.38
C VAL A 312 2.71 -13.83 1.05
N PRO A 313 1.43 -13.41 1.03
CA PRO A 313 0.76 -13.04 -0.24
C PRO A 313 1.47 -11.90 -0.98
N ALA A 314 2.00 -10.92 -0.24
CA ALA A 314 2.73 -9.79 -0.83
C ALA A 314 4.05 -10.22 -1.47
N LEU A 315 4.74 -11.23 -0.92
CA LEU A 315 5.95 -11.80 -1.54
C LEU A 315 5.64 -12.44 -2.90
N ALA A 316 4.54 -13.20 -2.98
CA ALA A 316 4.09 -13.75 -4.26
C ALA A 316 3.81 -12.63 -5.27
N TYR A 317 3.15 -11.55 -4.83
CA TYR A 317 2.91 -10.40 -5.67
C TYR A 317 4.20 -9.69 -6.13
N LEU A 318 5.17 -9.47 -5.23
CA LEU A 318 6.47 -8.89 -5.57
C LEU A 318 7.15 -9.67 -6.70
N VAL A 319 7.12 -11.00 -6.65
CA VAL A 319 7.66 -11.85 -7.73
C VAL A 319 6.90 -11.62 -9.03
N THR A 320 5.56 -11.50 -8.99
CA THR A 320 4.76 -11.24 -10.18
C THR A 320 5.03 -9.90 -10.85
N ILE A 321 5.46 -8.87 -10.11
CA ILE A 321 5.87 -7.57 -10.69
C ILE A 321 7.02 -7.79 -11.68
N PHE A 322 8.10 -8.46 -11.24
CA PHE A 322 9.26 -8.70 -12.10
C PHE A 322 8.93 -9.67 -13.24
N LEU A 323 8.15 -10.71 -12.97
CA LEU A 323 7.67 -11.61 -14.01
C LEU A 323 6.87 -10.87 -15.08
N GLY A 324 6.05 -9.88 -14.70
CA GLY A 324 5.31 -9.04 -15.64
C GLY A 324 6.19 -8.31 -16.65
N SER A 325 7.40 -7.89 -16.27
CA SER A 325 8.36 -7.28 -17.19
C SER A 325 9.07 -8.28 -18.10
N VAL A 326 9.27 -9.52 -17.65
CA VAL A 326 10.08 -10.52 -18.36
C VAL A 326 9.24 -11.42 -19.26
N LEU A 327 8.07 -11.87 -18.79
CA LEU A 327 7.21 -12.85 -19.46
C LEU A 327 6.78 -12.42 -20.88
N PRO A 328 6.47 -11.15 -21.20
CA PRO A 328 6.12 -10.75 -22.57
C PRO A 328 7.23 -11.00 -23.59
N HIS A 329 8.47 -11.08 -23.13
CA HIS A 329 9.66 -11.32 -23.96
C HIS A 329 10.11 -12.79 -23.91
N ALA A 330 9.47 -13.62 -23.07
CA ALA A 330 9.83 -15.01 -22.87
C ALA A 330 9.05 -15.94 -23.81
N ASN A 331 9.73 -16.97 -24.34
CA ASN A 331 9.04 -18.04 -25.07
C ASN A 331 8.45 -19.07 -24.09
N LEU A 332 7.19 -18.86 -23.70
CA LEU A 332 6.49 -19.70 -22.73
C LEU A 332 6.41 -21.18 -23.16
N ALA A 333 6.47 -21.48 -24.46
CA ALA A 333 6.43 -22.85 -24.98
C ALA A 333 7.69 -23.68 -24.63
N ARG A 334 8.78 -23.03 -24.19
CA ARG A 334 10.01 -23.69 -23.74
C ARG A 334 10.03 -23.96 -22.23
N LEU A 335 9.06 -23.46 -21.47
CA LEU A 335 8.97 -23.70 -20.04
C LEU A 335 8.38 -25.08 -19.76
N SER A 336 8.84 -25.72 -18.68
CA SER A 336 8.25 -27.00 -18.26
C SER A 336 6.81 -26.79 -17.76
N PRO A 337 5.95 -27.82 -17.84
CA PRO A 337 4.59 -27.74 -17.31
C PRO A 337 4.54 -27.35 -15.82
N SER A 338 5.48 -27.85 -15.01
CA SER A 338 5.56 -27.52 -13.58
C SER A 338 5.92 -26.06 -13.32
N THR A 339 6.79 -25.45 -14.15
CA THR A 339 7.09 -24.02 -14.04
C THR A 339 5.88 -23.17 -14.41
N LEU A 340 5.13 -23.55 -15.45
CA LEU A 340 3.89 -22.83 -15.82
C LEU A 340 2.84 -22.88 -14.70
N GLU A 341 2.70 -24.04 -14.03
CA GLU A 341 1.81 -24.19 -12.88
C GLU A 341 2.26 -23.33 -11.67
N GLN A 342 3.57 -23.28 -11.39
CA GLN A 342 4.12 -22.42 -10.34
C GLN A 342 3.90 -20.93 -10.62
N LEU A 343 4.11 -20.48 -11.86
CA LEU A 343 3.85 -19.10 -12.29
C LEU A 343 2.37 -18.74 -12.10
N ALA A 344 1.47 -19.65 -12.46
CA ALA A 344 0.04 -19.43 -12.29
C ALA A 344 -0.36 -19.44 -10.80
N THR A 345 0.23 -20.32 -9.99
CA THR A 345 0.02 -20.35 -8.53
C THR A 345 0.52 -19.07 -7.86
N LEU A 346 1.70 -18.55 -8.25
CA LEU A 346 2.22 -17.27 -7.76
C LEU A 346 1.27 -16.12 -8.10
N ARG A 347 0.72 -16.09 -9.31
CA ARG A 347 -0.28 -15.10 -9.71
C ARG A 347 -1.53 -15.16 -8.86
N VAL A 348 -2.08 -16.35 -8.64
CA VAL A 348 -3.26 -16.54 -7.80
C VAL A 348 -2.95 -16.18 -6.35
N LEU A 349 -1.80 -16.55 -5.80
CA LEU A 349 -1.43 -16.19 -4.42
C LEU A 349 -1.24 -14.67 -4.23
N GLY A 350 -0.64 -13.98 -5.20
CA GLY A 350 -0.40 -12.54 -5.16
C GLY A 350 -1.60 -11.66 -5.54
N SER A 351 -2.62 -12.22 -6.18
CA SER A 351 -3.80 -11.46 -6.59
C SER A 351 -4.69 -11.11 -5.40
N GLY A 352 -4.95 -9.81 -5.22
CA GLY A 352 -5.68 -9.29 -4.06
C GLY A 352 -4.89 -9.40 -2.75
N PHE A 353 -3.55 -9.45 -2.81
CA PHE A 353 -2.69 -9.77 -1.67
C PHE A 353 -3.02 -8.95 -0.42
N ILE A 354 -3.42 -7.67 -0.55
CA ILE A 354 -3.74 -6.81 0.60
C ILE A 354 -4.91 -7.36 1.41
N LEU A 355 -5.99 -7.74 0.72
CA LEU A 355 -7.13 -8.37 1.36
C LEU A 355 -6.79 -9.77 1.84
N THR A 356 -6.02 -10.55 1.07
CA THR A 356 -5.55 -11.87 1.52
C THR A 356 -4.76 -11.76 2.82
N SER A 357 -3.80 -10.82 2.89
CA SER A 357 -2.99 -10.50 4.06
C SER A 357 -3.86 -10.09 5.25
N LEU A 358 -4.83 -9.18 5.05
CA LEU A 358 -5.77 -8.74 6.08
C LEU A 358 -6.57 -9.92 6.65
N ILE A 359 -7.15 -10.75 5.77
CA ILE A 359 -8.01 -11.87 6.16
C ILE A 359 -7.19 -12.96 6.84
N TRP A 360 -6.05 -13.35 6.27
CA TRP A 360 -5.19 -14.40 6.83
C TRP A 360 -4.62 -14.01 8.19
N ALA A 361 -4.14 -12.77 8.34
CA ALA A 361 -3.66 -12.28 9.63
C ALA A 361 -4.80 -12.20 10.66
N SER A 362 -6.00 -11.72 10.26
CA SER A 362 -7.18 -11.71 11.13
C SER A 362 -7.61 -13.10 11.59
N MET A 363 -7.61 -14.07 10.67
CA MET A 363 -7.91 -15.47 10.95
C MET A 363 -6.88 -16.06 11.92
N LEU A 364 -5.58 -15.91 11.65
CA LEU A 364 -4.54 -16.48 12.49
C LEU A 364 -4.55 -15.84 13.89
N ALA A 365 -4.75 -14.52 14.00
CA ALA A 365 -4.91 -13.85 15.29
C ALA A 365 -6.13 -14.39 16.07
N ALA A 366 -7.26 -14.63 15.39
CA ALA A 366 -8.45 -15.21 16.01
C ALA A 366 -8.23 -16.67 16.44
N LEU A 367 -7.49 -17.46 15.67
CA LEU A 367 -7.10 -18.83 16.04
C LEU A 367 -6.20 -18.83 17.29
N ILE A 368 -5.21 -17.92 17.34
CA ILE A 368 -4.32 -17.74 18.50
C ILE A 368 -5.14 -17.35 19.75
N ASP A 369 -6.13 -16.47 19.60
CA ASP A 369 -7.07 -16.08 20.66
C ASP A 369 -8.15 -17.14 20.96
N ARG A 370 -8.10 -18.32 20.31
CA ARG A 370 -9.12 -19.39 20.41
C ARG A 370 -10.55 -18.95 20.03
N LYS A 371 -10.70 -17.85 19.31
CA LYS A 371 -11.97 -17.36 18.75
C LYS A 371 -12.27 -18.08 17.44
N LEU A 372 -12.39 -19.41 17.50
CA LEU A 372 -12.48 -20.28 16.32
C LEU A 372 -13.69 -19.98 15.42
N ARG A 373 -14.82 -19.54 16.00
CA ARG A 373 -15.99 -19.09 15.22
C ARG A 373 -15.69 -17.85 14.37
N PHE A 374 -14.89 -16.92 14.88
CA PHE A 374 -14.48 -15.73 14.12
C PHE A 374 -13.52 -16.11 12.99
N ALA A 375 -12.59 -17.04 13.25
CA ALA A 375 -11.72 -17.59 12.20
C ALA A 375 -12.53 -18.28 11.09
N ALA A 376 -13.60 -19.01 11.43
CA ALA A 376 -14.50 -19.63 10.46
C ALA A 376 -15.26 -18.60 9.60
N ILE A 377 -15.69 -17.47 10.18
CA ILE A 377 -16.27 -16.35 9.42
C ILE A 377 -15.22 -15.78 8.45
N GLY A 378 -13.97 -15.62 8.89
CA GLY A 378 -12.86 -15.21 8.04
C GLY A 378 -12.65 -16.14 6.86
N CYS A 379 -12.69 -17.46 7.08
CA CYS A 379 -12.67 -18.46 6.01
C CYS A 379 -13.85 -18.31 5.03
N ALA A 380 -15.08 -18.17 5.53
CA ALA A 380 -16.25 -17.99 4.67
C ALA A 380 -16.11 -16.73 3.80
N MET A 381 -15.62 -15.62 4.40
CA MET A 381 -15.36 -14.38 3.69
C MET A 381 -14.25 -14.54 2.63
N ALA A 382 -13.14 -15.22 2.96
CA ALA A 382 -12.08 -15.53 2.00
C ALA A 382 -12.61 -16.36 0.82
N GLY A 383 -13.46 -17.35 1.11
CA GLY A 383 -14.06 -18.19 0.09
C GLY A 383 -14.97 -17.40 -0.86
N VAL A 384 -15.84 -16.55 -0.32
CA VAL A 384 -16.67 -15.65 -1.14
C VAL A 384 -15.79 -14.72 -1.96
N CYS A 385 -14.82 -14.03 -1.36
CA CYS A 385 -13.92 -13.13 -2.08
C CYS A 385 -13.14 -13.85 -3.20
N SER A 386 -12.77 -15.11 -3.00
CA SER A 386 -12.08 -15.92 -4.02
C SER A 386 -12.97 -16.15 -5.25
N LEU A 387 -14.25 -16.46 -5.05
CA LEU A 387 -15.19 -16.73 -6.15
C LEU A 387 -15.38 -15.54 -7.10
N PHE A 388 -15.26 -14.31 -6.59
CA PHE A 388 -15.38 -13.09 -7.39
C PHE A 388 -14.02 -12.56 -7.88
N GLY A 389 -12.92 -13.26 -7.59
CA GLY A 389 -11.57 -12.80 -7.92
C GLY A 389 -11.15 -11.54 -7.13
N VAL A 390 -11.82 -11.22 -6.03
CA VAL A 390 -11.44 -10.14 -5.11
C VAL A 390 -10.11 -10.47 -4.43
N ILE A 391 -9.95 -11.75 -4.06
CA ILE A 391 -8.66 -12.37 -3.77
C ILE A 391 -8.48 -13.54 -4.73
N HIS A 392 -7.24 -13.97 -4.97
CA HIS A 392 -6.97 -15.18 -5.73
C HIS A 392 -7.48 -15.21 -7.18
N SER A 393 -7.56 -14.04 -7.82
CA SER A 393 -7.87 -13.98 -9.24
C SER A 393 -6.76 -14.66 -10.07
N PRO A 394 -7.12 -15.52 -11.04
CA PRO A 394 -6.17 -16.11 -11.99
C PRO A 394 -5.91 -15.18 -13.19
N LEU A 395 -6.68 -14.09 -13.32
CA LEU A 395 -6.61 -13.17 -14.45
C LEU A 395 -5.38 -12.26 -14.36
N ASP A 396 -4.88 -11.84 -15.52
CA ASP A 396 -3.84 -10.82 -15.59
C ASP A 396 -4.28 -9.55 -14.86
N GLY A 397 -3.36 -8.97 -14.09
CA GLY A 397 -3.61 -7.81 -13.24
C GLY A 397 -4.51 -8.08 -12.02
N GLY A 398 -4.88 -9.33 -11.74
CA GLY A 398 -5.73 -9.68 -10.60
C GLY A 398 -7.16 -9.17 -10.75
N ARG A 399 -7.66 -9.02 -11.98
CA ARG A 399 -9.00 -8.50 -12.27
C ARG A 399 -10.09 -9.37 -11.63
N MET A 400 -11.15 -8.74 -11.16
CA MET A 400 -12.34 -9.46 -10.72
C MET A 400 -13.14 -10.04 -11.88
N PHE A 401 -14.00 -10.99 -11.54
CA PHE A 401 -14.96 -11.58 -12.46
C PHE A 401 -16.23 -11.99 -11.70
N LEU A 402 -17.33 -12.14 -12.43
CA LEU A 402 -18.52 -12.79 -11.89
C LEU A 402 -18.34 -14.31 -12.01
N PRO A 403 -18.65 -15.10 -10.97
CA PRO A 403 -18.45 -16.55 -11.00
C PRO A 403 -19.12 -17.24 -12.20
N TRP A 404 -20.27 -16.72 -12.62
CA TRP A 404 -21.06 -17.22 -13.75
C TRP A 404 -20.69 -16.60 -15.11
N ALA A 405 -19.80 -15.61 -15.14
CA ALA A 405 -19.37 -14.94 -16.36
C ALA A 405 -17.84 -14.81 -16.40
N MET A 406 -17.14 -15.90 -16.08
CA MET A 406 -15.68 -15.91 -16.08
C MET A 406 -15.15 -15.69 -17.51
N PRO A 407 -14.27 -14.70 -17.72
CA PRO A 407 -13.68 -14.42 -19.02
C PRO A 407 -12.96 -15.63 -19.64
N THR A 408 -13.13 -15.84 -20.96
CA THR A 408 -12.57 -16.99 -21.70
C THR A 408 -11.08 -16.88 -22.00
N ASP A 409 -10.47 -15.71 -21.75
CA ASP A 409 -9.02 -15.50 -21.77
C ASP A 409 -8.32 -16.26 -20.61
N ALA A 410 -9.07 -16.74 -19.62
CA ALA A 410 -8.59 -17.61 -18.54
C ALA A 410 -8.44 -19.11 -18.92
N ARG A 411 -8.52 -19.47 -20.21
CA ARG A 411 -8.50 -20.87 -20.68
C ARG A 411 -7.10 -21.51 -20.58
N GLY A 412 -6.72 -21.85 -19.35
CA GLY A 412 -5.63 -22.73 -18.94
C GLY A 412 -6.01 -23.53 -17.69
N SER A 413 -5.09 -24.29 -17.10
CA SER A 413 -5.31 -25.20 -15.94
C SER A 413 -5.81 -24.51 -14.65
N THR A 414 -5.95 -23.19 -14.63
CA THR A 414 -6.19 -22.39 -13.43
C THR A 414 -7.59 -21.80 -13.32
N HIS A 415 -8.47 -21.99 -14.31
CA HIS A 415 -9.85 -21.48 -14.27
C HIS A 415 -10.67 -22.01 -13.09
N TRP A 416 -10.38 -23.23 -12.60
CA TRP A 416 -11.03 -23.79 -11.41
C TRP A 416 -10.40 -23.39 -10.07
N MET A 417 -9.22 -22.77 -10.06
CA MET A 417 -8.51 -22.44 -8.82
C MET A 417 -9.32 -21.55 -7.86
N PRO A 418 -10.05 -20.51 -8.32
CA PRO A 418 -10.90 -19.73 -7.42
C PRO A 418 -11.96 -20.56 -6.71
N VAL A 419 -12.56 -21.53 -7.41
CA VAL A 419 -13.56 -22.44 -6.85
C VAL A 419 -12.91 -23.42 -5.88
N GLN A 420 -11.75 -23.99 -6.24
CA GLN A 420 -10.99 -24.87 -5.37
C GLN A 420 -10.58 -24.18 -4.07
N LEU A 421 -10.12 -22.92 -4.15
CA LEU A 421 -9.78 -22.11 -2.98
C LEU A 421 -11.01 -21.77 -2.15
N ALA A 422 -12.14 -21.44 -2.77
CA ALA A 422 -13.38 -21.22 -2.06
C ALA A 422 -13.84 -22.46 -1.27
N VAL A 423 -13.76 -23.65 -1.89
CA VAL A 423 -14.03 -24.93 -1.22
C VAL A 423 -13.01 -25.18 -0.10
N ALA A 424 -11.72 -24.94 -0.34
CA ALA A 424 -10.67 -25.13 0.66
C ALA A 424 -10.91 -24.24 1.90
N TYR A 425 -11.25 -22.96 1.70
CA TYR A 425 -11.62 -22.06 2.78
C TYR A 425 -12.87 -22.54 3.52
N LEU A 426 -13.91 -22.97 2.80
CA LEU A 426 -15.12 -23.49 3.43
C LEU A 426 -14.82 -24.72 4.31
N LEU A 427 -14.03 -25.67 3.80
CA LEU A 427 -13.59 -26.85 4.55
C LEU A 427 -12.78 -26.46 5.79
N ALA A 428 -11.83 -25.52 5.67
CA ALA A 428 -11.10 -24.98 6.81
C ALA A 428 -12.03 -24.33 7.85
N GLY A 429 -13.02 -23.57 7.41
CA GLY A 429 -14.04 -22.99 8.27
C GLY A 429 -14.87 -24.04 9.02
N ILE A 430 -15.27 -25.12 8.34
CA ILE A 430 -15.96 -26.26 8.96
C ILE A 430 -15.07 -26.91 10.03
N VAL A 431 -13.79 -27.13 9.73
CA VAL A 431 -12.82 -27.66 10.71
C VAL A 431 -12.76 -26.76 11.93
N PHE A 432 -12.67 -25.43 11.77
CA PHE A 432 -12.64 -24.50 12.90
C PHE A 432 -13.96 -24.49 13.71
N LEU A 433 -15.12 -24.64 13.05
CA LEU A 433 -16.42 -24.74 13.73
C LEU A 433 -16.54 -26.04 14.54
N LEU A 434 -16.16 -27.18 13.95
CA LEU A 434 -16.11 -28.46 14.64
C LEU A 434 -15.14 -28.40 15.82
N TRP A 435 -13.98 -27.79 15.61
CA TRP A 435 -12.97 -27.62 16.65
C TRP A 435 -13.49 -26.71 17.79
N SER A 436 -14.26 -25.67 17.47
CA SER A 436 -14.95 -24.81 18.43
C SER A 436 -16.00 -25.53 19.25
N ALA A 437 -16.64 -26.56 18.70
CA ALA A 437 -17.63 -27.37 19.42
C ALA A 437 -16.96 -28.35 20.40
N TYR A 438 -15.76 -28.84 20.05
CA TYR A 438 -15.01 -29.79 20.86
C TYR A 438 -14.18 -29.15 21.98
N PHE A 439 -13.65 -27.94 21.77
CA PHE A 439 -12.97 -27.15 22.81
C PHE A 439 -13.75 -25.85 23.10
N PRO A 440 -14.85 -25.90 23.88
CA PRO A 440 -15.51 -24.69 24.35
C PRO A 440 -14.53 -23.92 25.25
N ALA A 441 -14.03 -22.79 24.78
CA ALA A 441 -12.97 -22.04 25.46
C ALA A 441 -13.44 -21.41 26.78
N HIS A 442 -12.70 -21.64 27.87
CA HIS A 442 -12.63 -20.70 29.00
C HIS A 442 -11.47 -19.73 28.76
N PRO A 443 -11.71 -18.42 28.58
CA PRO A 443 -10.66 -17.41 28.34
C PRO A 443 -9.63 -17.26 29.47
N SER A 444 -9.93 -17.74 30.68
CA SER A 444 -9.18 -17.50 31.91
C SER A 444 -7.95 -18.39 32.11
N GLU A 445 -7.85 -19.55 31.46
CA GLU A 445 -6.77 -20.51 31.76
C GLU A 445 -5.45 -20.21 31.03
N ILE A 446 -5.47 -19.41 29.96
CA ILE A 446 -4.26 -19.12 29.17
C ILE A 446 -3.56 -17.84 29.63
N ILE A 447 -4.27 -16.90 30.26
CA ILE A 447 -3.69 -15.66 30.80
C ILE A 447 -2.65 -16.00 31.90
N ALA A 448 -2.85 -17.10 32.63
CA ALA A 448 -1.95 -17.53 33.72
C ALA A 448 -0.67 -18.25 33.24
N ALA A 449 -0.55 -18.63 31.96
CA ALA A 449 0.55 -19.48 31.49
C ALA A 449 1.77 -18.73 30.94
N ASN A 450 1.75 -17.39 30.91
CA ASN A 450 2.93 -16.61 30.51
C ASN A 450 3.14 -15.37 31.41
N PRO A 451 3.78 -15.53 32.58
CA PRO A 451 4.06 -14.42 33.49
C PRO A 451 5.06 -13.38 32.95
N ASN A 452 5.63 -13.59 31.75
CA ASN A 452 6.59 -12.68 31.12
C ASN A 452 5.97 -11.73 30.07
N CYS A 453 4.63 -11.69 29.92
CA CYS A 453 3.95 -10.77 29.01
C CYS A 453 3.36 -9.52 29.68
N GLU A 454 3.58 -9.34 30.98
CA GLU A 454 3.20 -8.10 31.67
C GLU A 454 4.44 -7.21 31.93
N HIS A 455 4.39 -6.03 31.28
CA HIS A 455 5.18 -4.80 31.47
C HIS A 455 6.41 -4.53 30.58
N PRO A 456 6.59 -3.27 30.14
CA PRO A 456 5.62 -2.27 29.67
C PRO A 456 5.66 -2.03 28.16
#